data_AF-A0A524DES2-F1
#
_entry.id   AF-A0A524DES2-F1
#
_cell.length_a   1.000
_cell.length_b   1.000
_cell.length_c   1.000
_cell.angle_alpha   90.00
_cell.angle_beta   90.00
_cell.angle_gamma   90.00
#
_symmetry.space_group_name_H-M   'P 1'
#
loop_
_entity.id
_entity.type
_entity.pdbx_description
1 polymer ?
#
loop_
_entity_poly.entity_id
_entity_poly.type
_entity_poly.pdbx_seq_one_letter_code
_entity_poly.pdbx_strand_id
1 'polypeptide(L)'
;MKQKNQFISSLEPLINGIKPIYYTYIFEFKKQWKKFVVFLVISVLIPVLLGTLPNLIPGNPLAATQAEYFSSNQSFLTFLLIFANCFFFSGIICREYDKQTGFIIFPKINKYKLILGKFLGNYTLVMGITFAYYYALGVLGVYYYG
;
A
#
# COMPACT_ATOMS: atom_id res chain seq x y z
N MET A 1 41.94 5.16 -11.94
CA MET A 1 40.91 5.98 -12.64
C MET A 1 40.18 5.24 -13.77
N LYS A 2 40.83 4.44 -14.64
CA LYS A 2 40.16 3.72 -15.76
C LYS A 2 39.04 2.74 -15.33
N GLN A 3 39.22 2.01 -14.24
CA GLN A 3 38.26 0.99 -13.77
C GLN A 3 36.93 1.59 -13.27
N LYS A 4 36.97 2.81 -12.70
CA LYS A 4 35.79 3.54 -12.23
C LYS A 4 34.91 4.02 -13.41
N ASN A 5 35.53 4.45 -14.50
CA ASN A 5 34.80 4.89 -15.71
C ASN A 5 34.14 3.73 -16.45
N GLN A 6 34.75 2.54 -16.42
CA GLN A 6 34.19 1.33 -17.03
C GLN A 6 32.99 0.76 -16.24
N PHE A 7 32.99 0.95 -14.92
CA PHE A 7 31.83 0.61 -14.08
C PHE A 7 30.66 1.59 -14.24
N ILE A 8 30.95 2.87 -14.44
CA ILE A 8 29.89 3.87 -14.69
C ILE A 8 29.24 3.64 -16.07
N SER A 9 30.03 3.32 -17.11
CA SER A 9 29.47 3.05 -18.44
C SER A 9 28.61 1.79 -18.50
N SER A 10 28.86 0.79 -17.65
CA SER A 10 28.00 -0.40 -17.55
C SER A 10 26.68 -0.14 -16.81
N LEU A 11 26.61 0.93 -16.00
CA LEU A 11 25.42 1.32 -15.26
C LEU A 11 24.47 2.23 -16.05
N GLU A 12 24.97 3.01 -17.02
CA GLU A 12 24.16 3.89 -17.87
C GLU A 12 22.93 3.21 -18.54
N PRO A 13 23.05 2.03 -19.18
CA PRO A 13 21.90 1.36 -19.78
C PRO A 13 20.87 0.89 -18.73
N LEU A 14 21.34 0.51 -17.55
CA LEU A 14 20.50 0.13 -16.40
C LEU A 14 19.71 1.33 -15.86
N ILE A 15 20.38 2.46 -15.65
CA ILE A 15 19.77 3.71 -15.17
C ILE A 15 18.71 4.21 -16.16
N ASN A 16 19.05 4.23 -17.45
CA ASN A 16 18.11 4.59 -18.52
C ASN A 16 16.93 3.61 -18.59
N GLY A 17 17.16 2.35 -18.24
CA GLY A 17 16.15 1.31 -18.16
C GLY A 17 15.14 1.50 -17.02
N ILE A 18 15.59 1.97 -15.86
CA ILE A 18 14.81 2.11 -14.61
C ILE A 18 14.07 3.45 -14.54
N LYS A 19 14.66 4.52 -15.11
CA LYS A 19 14.10 5.87 -15.13
C LYS A 19 12.59 5.94 -15.44
N PRO A 20 12.06 5.29 -16.50
CA PRO A 20 10.62 5.33 -16.78
C PRO A 20 9.77 4.62 -15.71
N ILE A 21 10.28 3.56 -15.09
CA ILE A 21 9.59 2.83 -14.00
C ILE A 21 9.46 3.74 -12.79
N TYR A 22 10.56 4.39 -12.41
CA TYR A 22 10.61 5.29 -11.25
C TYR A 22 9.67 6.49 -11.37
N TYR A 23 9.65 7.17 -12.53
CA TYR A 23 8.73 8.30 -12.72
C TYR A 23 7.28 7.85 -12.71
N THR A 24 6.97 6.71 -13.32
CA THR A 24 5.61 6.13 -13.31
C THR A 24 5.20 5.77 -11.88
N TYR A 25 6.11 5.20 -11.11
CA TYR A 25 5.92 4.88 -9.70
C TYR A 25 5.56 6.12 -8.87
N ILE A 26 6.37 7.19 -8.92
CA ILE A 26 6.11 8.43 -8.16
C ILE A 26 4.80 9.06 -8.60
N PHE A 27 4.54 9.06 -9.91
CA PHE A 27 3.32 9.63 -10.46
C PHE A 27 2.07 8.91 -9.92
N GLU A 28 2.01 7.58 -9.98
CA GLU A 28 0.88 6.83 -9.46
C GLU A 28 0.74 6.96 -7.93
N PHE A 29 1.87 6.98 -7.22
CA PHE A 29 1.87 7.20 -5.77
C PHE A 29 1.20 8.53 -5.39
N LYS A 30 1.66 9.65 -5.96
CA LYS A 30 1.11 10.99 -5.69
C LYS A 30 -0.36 11.09 -6.08
N LYS A 31 -0.73 10.47 -7.19
CA LYS A 31 -2.10 10.49 -7.73
C LYS A 31 -3.10 9.79 -6.83
N GLN A 32 -2.71 8.69 -6.18
CA GLN A 32 -3.60 7.90 -5.32
C GLN A 32 -3.53 8.30 -3.85
N TRP A 33 -2.70 9.29 -3.51
CA TRP A 33 -2.44 9.73 -2.14
C TRP A 33 -3.71 10.04 -1.35
N LYS A 34 -4.70 10.72 -1.95
CA LYS A 34 -5.98 11.04 -1.27
C LYS A 34 -6.72 9.78 -0.81
N LYS A 35 -6.78 8.75 -1.67
CA LYS A 35 -7.42 7.47 -1.31
C LYS A 35 -6.61 6.76 -0.22
N PHE A 36 -5.29 6.78 -0.34
CA PHE A 36 -4.40 6.22 0.66
C PHE A 36 -4.60 6.83 2.04
N VAL A 37 -4.71 8.16 2.13
CA VAL A 37 -4.99 8.85 3.40
C VAL A 37 -6.32 8.38 4.00
N VAL A 38 -7.39 8.24 3.20
CA VAL A 38 -8.67 7.71 3.67
C VAL A 38 -8.53 6.30 4.24
N PHE A 39 -7.88 5.39 3.50
CA PHE A 39 -7.63 4.03 3.97
C PHE A 39 -6.73 3.98 5.21
N LEU A 40 -5.76 4.88 5.32
CA LEU A 40 -4.86 4.97 6.47
C LEU A 40 -5.60 5.43 7.73
N VAL A 41 -6.48 6.43 7.60
CA VAL A 41 -7.35 6.86 8.71
C VAL A 41 -8.24 5.70 9.17
N ILE A 42 -8.87 4.99 8.24
CA ILE A 42 -9.70 3.82 8.56
C ILE A 42 -8.87 2.71 9.22
N SER A 43 -7.67 2.46 8.72
CA SER A 43 -6.81 1.38 9.23
C SER A 43 -6.31 1.63 10.64
N VAL A 44 -6.25 2.88 11.09
CA VAL A 44 -5.91 3.23 12.49
C VAL A 44 -7.17 3.33 13.34
N LEU A 45 -8.22 3.97 12.82
CA LEU A 45 -9.46 4.24 13.56
C LEU A 45 -10.17 2.96 13.97
N ILE A 46 -10.22 1.95 13.10
CA ILE A 46 -10.98 0.73 13.36
C ILE A 46 -10.36 -0.09 14.51
N PRO A 47 -9.05 -0.41 14.53
CA PRO A 47 -8.43 -1.04 15.69
C PRO A 47 -8.67 -0.30 17.00
N VAL A 48 -8.63 1.05 16.97
CA VAL A 48 -8.90 1.87 18.16
C VAL A 48 -10.34 1.68 18.63
N LEU A 49 -11.32 1.71 17.72
CA LEU A 49 -12.73 1.49 18.05
C LEU A 49 -12.95 0.07 18.58
N LEU A 50 -12.36 -0.94 17.95
CA LEU A 50 -12.49 -2.35 18.36
C LEU A 50 -11.83 -2.63 19.71
N GLY A 51 -10.76 -1.91 20.08
CA GLY A 51 -10.16 -2.01 21.41
C GLY A 51 -10.91 -1.22 22.49
N THR A 52 -11.54 -0.10 22.14
CA THR A 52 -12.18 0.79 23.13
C THR A 52 -13.65 0.46 23.37
N LEU A 53 -14.42 0.10 22.34
CA LEU A 53 -15.85 -0.16 22.45
C LEU A 53 -16.22 -1.31 23.40
N PRO A 54 -15.53 -2.47 23.39
CA PRO A 54 -15.85 -3.57 24.31
C PRO A 54 -15.74 -3.14 25.79
N ASN A 55 -14.76 -2.29 26.13
CA ASN A 55 -14.62 -1.75 27.49
C ASN A 55 -15.80 -0.87 27.94
N LEU A 56 -16.58 -0.33 27.00
CA LEU A 56 -17.71 0.55 27.30
C LEU A 56 -19.05 -0.21 27.43
N ILE A 57 -19.11 -1.47 26.99
CA ILE A 57 -20.34 -2.27 26.96
C ILE A 57 -20.23 -3.40 28.01
N PRO A 58 -21.03 -3.36 29.08
CA PRO A 58 -21.06 -4.44 30.07
C PRO A 58 -21.41 -5.78 29.41
N GLY A 59 -20.58 -6.81 29.65
CA GLY A 59 -20.78 -8.16 29.12
C GLY A 59 -20.05 -8.47 27.81
N ASN A 60 -19.29 -7.52 27.25
CA ASN A 60 -18.41 -7.77 26.10
C ASN A 60 -16.95 -7.47 26.46
N PRO A 61 -16.28 -8.34 27.25
CA PRO A 61 -14.90 -8.10 27.63
C PRO A 61 -13.98 -8.16 26.40
N LEU A 62 -12.85 -7.44 26.46
CA LEU A 62 -11.77 -7.68 25.51
C LEU A 62 -11.26 -9.12 25.60
N ALA A 63 -10.55 -9.53 24.55
CA ALA A 63 -9.89 -10.83 24.51
C ALA A 63 -9.02 -11.07 25.77
N ALA A 64 -8.90 -12.32 26.21
CA ALA A 64 -8.21 -12.63 27.45
C ALA A 64 -6.68 -12.53 27.31
N THR A 65 -6.18 -12.67 26.09
CA THR A 65 -4.75 -12.61 25.80
C THR A 65 -4.44 -11.66 24.65
N GLN A 66 -3.21 -11.15 24.64
CA GLN A 66 -2.71 -10.35 23.52
C GLN A 66 -2.80 -11.12 22.20
N ALA A 67 -2.48 -12.41 22.17
CA ALA A 67 -2.55 -13.22 20.95
C ALA A 67 -3.97 -13.30 20.37
N GLU A 68 -4.98 -13.48 21.24
CA GLU A 68 -6.39 -13.49 20.84
C GLU A 68 -6.86 -12.10 20.36
N TYR A 69 -6.37 -11.03 20.98
CA TYR A 69 -6.64 -9.66 20.52
C TYR A 69 -6.14 -9.43 19.09
N PHE A 70 -4.93 -9.87 18.75
CA PHE A 70 -4.43 -9.77 17.38
C PHE A 70 -5.22 -10.64 16.40
N SER A 71 -5.51 -11.89 16.78
CA SER A 71 -6.23 -12.83 15.93
C SER A 71 -7.65 -12.34 15.61
N SER A 72 -8.38 -11.83 16.59
CA SER A 72 -9.74 -11.29 16.41
C SER A 72 -9.80 -10.08 15.49
N ASN A 73 -8.75 -9.24 15.48
CA ASN A 73 -8.64 -8.08 14.59
C ASN A 73 -8.17 -8.43 13.16
N GLN A 74 -7.71 -9.65 12.90
CA GLN A 74 -7.18 -10.06 11.59
C GLN A 74 -8.28 -10.08 10.50
N SER A 75 -9.49 -10.51 10.83
CA SER A 75 -10.61 -10.56 9.87
C SER A 75 -10.92 -9.20 9.25
N PHE A 76 -10.85 -8.14 10.06
CA PHE A 76 -11.08 -6.78 9.57
C PHE A 76 -9.93 -6.30 8.68
N LEU A 77 -8.68 -6.63 9.00
CA LEU A 77 -7.55 -6.34 8.11
C LEU A 77 -7.75 -7.00 6.74
N THR A 78 -8.11 -8.28 6.70
CA THR A 78 -8.37 -9.00 5.45
C THR A 78 -9.47 -8.30 4.64
N PHE A 79 -10.58 -7.93 5.27
CA PHE A 79 -11.65 -7.16 4.64
C PHE A 79 -11.12 -5.84 4.05
N LEU A 80 -10.41 -5.05 4.85
CA LEU A 80 -9.84 -3.77 4.43
C LEU A 80 -8.86 -3.91 3.26
N LEU A 81 -8.04 -4.96 3.25
CA LEU A 81 -7.09 -5.25 2.17
C LEU A 81 -7.80 -5.67 0.88
N ILE A 82 -8.91 -6.41 0.94
CA ILE A 82 -9.69 -6.72 -0.26
C ILE A 82 -10.16 -5.42 -0.93
N PHE A 83 -10.75 -4.51 -0.15
CA PHE A 83 -11.18 -3.21 -0.68
C PHE A 83 -10.02 -2.37 -1.17
N ALA A 84 -8.94 -2.26 -0.41
CA ALA A 84 -7.75 -1.52 -0.83
C ALA A 84 -7.23 -2.05 -2.17
N ASN A 85 -7.08 -3.36 -2.31
CA ASN A 85 -6.63 -3.98 -3.55
C ASN A 85 -7.57 -3.65 -4.72
N CYS A 86 -8.88 -3.76 -4.54
CA CYS A 86 -9.85 -3.37 -5.56
C CYS A 86 -9.72 -1.89 -5.95
N PHE A 87 -9.60 -0.96 -5.00
CA PHE A 87 -9.58 0.48 -5.28
C PHE A 87 -8.26 1.01 -5.85
N PHE A 88 -7.13 0.44 -5.46
CA PHE A 88 -5.81 0.84 -5.94
C PHE A 88 -5.47 0.17 -7.28
N PHE A 89 -5.75 -1.14 -7.43
CA PHE A 89 -5.36 -1.88 -8.64
C PHE A 89 -6.37 -1.80 -9.80
N SER A 90 -7.68 -1.56 -9.54
CA SER A 90 -8.66 -1.33 -10.63
C SER A 90 -8.26 -0.17 -11.54
N GLY A 91 -7.64 0.86 -10.96
CA GLY A 91 -7.20 2.05 -11.66
C GLY A 91 -6.04 1.81 -12.65
N ILE A 92 -5.37 0.66 -12.63
CA ILE A 92 -4.28 0.35 -13.55
C ILE A 92 -4.83 0.11 -14.97
N ILE A 93 -5.94 -0.60 -15.09
CA ILE A 93 -6.56 -0.99 -16.36
C ILE A 93 -7.68 0.00 -16.72
N CYS A 94 -8.66 0.20 -15.84
CA CYS A 94 -9.88 0.96 -16.16
C CYS A 94 -9.60 2.42 -16.55
N ARG A 95 -8.58 3.04 -15.94
CA ARG A 95 -8.27 4.46 -16.20
C ARG A 95 -7.62 4.71 -17.56
N GLU A 96 -6.98 3.71 -18.14
CA GLU A 96 -6.37 3.83 -19.47
C GLU A 96 -7.44 3.90 -20.56
N TYR A 97 -8.57 3.23 -20.33
CA TYR A 97 -9.75 3.31 -21.18
C TYR A 97 -10.54 4.61 -20.93
N ASP A 98 -10.73 4.98 -19.65
CA ASP A 98 -11.49 6.17 -19.26
C ASP A 98 -10.85 7.48 -19.77
N LYS A 99 -9.53 7.64 -19.58
CA LYS A 99 -8.83 8.87 -20.01
C LYS A 99 -8.35 8.84 -21.45
N GLN A 100 -8.65 7.78 -22.20
CA GLN A 100 -8.15 7.52 -23.56
C GLN A 100 -6.63 7.73 -23.70
N THR A 101 -5.88 7.58 -22.61
CA THR A 101 -4.45 7.90 -22.62
C THR A 101 -3.69 6.94 -23.52
N GLY A 102 -4.25 5.75 -23.77
CA GLY A 102 -3.78 4.83 -24.79
C GLY A 102 -2.33 4.38 -24.59
N PHE A 103 -1.66 4.71 -23.49
CA PHE A 103 -0.23 4.42 -23.31
C PHE A 103 0.04 2.92 -23.22
N ILE A 104 -0.98 2.13 -22.87
CA ILE A 104 -0.92 0.66 -22.91
C ILE A 104 -1.14 0.11 -24.34
N ILE A 105 -1.89 0.83 -25.19
CA ILE A 105 -2.30 0.40 -26.54
C ILE A 105 -1.29 0.90 -27.59
N PHE A 106 -0.81 2.14 -27.46
CA PHE A 106 0.22 2.80 -28.26
C PHE A 106 1.40 3.28 -27.38
N PRO A 107 2.20 2.34 -26.86
CA PRO A 107 3.30 2.66 -25.94
C PRO A 107 4.42 3.45 -26.62
N LYS A 108 4.63 4.72 -26.23
CA LYS A 108 5.87 5.47 -26.52
C LYS A 108 7.07 4.92 -25.73
N ILE A 109 6.81 4.15 -24.65
CA ILE A 109 7.77 3.51 -23.74
C ILE A 109 7.35 2.05 -23.58
N ASN A 110 8.30 1.10 -23.46
CA ASN A 110 8.02 -0.32 -23.25
C ASN A 110 6.88 -0.57 -22.23
N LYS A 111 5.81 -1.22 -22.69
CA LYS A 111 4.57 -1.53 -21.94
C LYS A 111 4.82 -2.20 -20.60
N TYR A 112 5.78 -3.14 -20.53
CA TYR A 112 6.09 -3.86 -19.30
C TYR A 112 6.64 -2.94 -18.22
N LYS A 113 7.49 -1.97 -18.59
CA LYS A 113 8.07 -1.00 -17.66
C LYS A 113 7.01 -0.06 -17.08
N LEU A 114 6.05 0.35 -17.91
CA LEU A 114 4.94 1.19 -17.48
C LEU A 114 4.03 0.45 -16.50
N ILE A 115 3.60 -0.77 -16.83
CA ILE A 115 2.74 -1.58 -15.96
C ILE A 115 3.43 -1.86 -14.63
N LEU A 116 4.72 -2.21 -14.66
CA LEU A 116 5.49 -2.47 -13.45
C LEU A 116 5.55 -1.24 -12.53
N GLY A 117 5.81 -0.05 -13.07
CA GLY A 117 5.83 1.19 -12.28
C GLY A 117 4.48 1.47 -11.61
N LYS A 118 3.37 1.24 -12.33
CA LYS A 118 2.01 1.39 -11.78
C LYS A 118 1.70 0.37 -10.71
N PHE A 119 2.09 -0.88 -10.92
CA PHE A 119 1.89 -1.97 -9.96
C PHE A 119 2.65 -1.66 -8.67
N LEU A 120 3.94 -1.33 -8.77
CA LEU A 120 4.77 -0.99 -7.61
C LEU A 120 4.22 0.23 -6.85
N GLY A 121 3.76 1.27 -7.54
CA GLY A 121 3.21 2.46 -6.90
C GLY A 121 1.98 2.14 -6.06
N ASN A 122 1.04 1.34 -6.59
CA ASN A 122 -0.15 0.93 -5.86
C ASN A 122 0.16 -0.08 -4.75
N TYR A 123 1.08 -1.02 -5.00
CA TYR A 123 1.51 -2.01 -4.01
C TYR A 123 2.13 -1.36 -2.77
N THR A 124 2.99 -0.34 -2.93
CA THR A 124 3.58 0.39 -1.79
C THR A 124 2.50 1.07 -0.94
N LEU A 125 1.43 1.58 -1.54
CA LEU A 125 0.32 2.17 -0.78
C LEU A 125 -0.42 1.13 0.05
N VAL A 126 -0.72 -0.04 -0.54
CA VAL A 126 -1.37 -1.14 0.20
C VAL A 126 -0.47 -1.64 1.33
N MET A 127 0.84 -1.79 1.09
CA MET A 127 1.80 -2.14 2.14
C MET A 127 1.85 -1.11 3.27
N GLY A 128 1.77 0.18 2.95
CA GLY A 128 1.69 1.24 3.94
C GLY A 128 0.44 1.17 4.81
N ILE A 129 -0.70 0.81 4.23
CA ILE A 129 -1.97 0.59 4.95
C ILE A 129 -1.84 -0.62 5.89
N THR A 130 -1.32 -1.75 5.40
CA THR A 130 -1.08 -2.96 6.22
C THR A 130 -0.14 -2.64 7.39
N PHE A 131 0.95 -1.92 7.13
CA PHE A 131 1.89 -1.51 8.16
C PHE A 131 1.24 -0.64 9.23
N ALA A 132 0.47 0.38 8.84
CA ALA A 132 -0.23 1.25 9.77
C ALA A 132 -1.23 0.49 10.65
N TYR A 133 -1.93 -0.49 10.09
CA TYR A 133 -2.88 -1.32 10.83
C TYR A 133 -2.18 -2.17 11.90
N TYR A 134 -1.13 -2.91 11.52
CA TYR A 134 -0.38 -3.72 12.48
C TYR A 134 0.36 -2.88 13.52
N TYR A 135 0.84 -1.70 13.13
CA TYR A 135 1.45 -0.76 14.07
C TYR A 135 0.44 -0.28 15.11
N ALA A 136 -0.78 0.11 14.68
CA ALA A 136 -1.85 0.49 15.60
C ALA A 136 -2.24 -0.65 16.54
N LEU A 137 -2.38 -1.88 16.04
CA LEU A 137 -2.61 -3.07 16.88
C LEU A 137 -1.46 -3.35 17.84
N GLY A 138 -0.21 -3.16 17.39
CA GLY A 138 1.00 -3.23 18.21
C GLY A 138 0.92 -2.35 19.44
N VAL A 139 0.67 -1.06 19.20
CA VAL A 139 0.57 -0.05 20.26
C VAL A 139 -0.59 -0.35 21.21
N LEU A 140 -1.77 -0.66 20.69
CA LEU A 140 -2.94 -0.99 21.51
C LEU A 140 -2.77 -2.31 22.29
N GLY A 141 -2.14 -3.31 21.67
CA GLY A 141 -1.85 -4.58 22.32
C GLY A 141 -0.92 -4.41 23.52
N VAL A 142 0.11 -3.59 23.39
CA VAL A 142 0.96 -3.22 24.53
C VAL A 142 0.19 -2.41 25.58
N TYR A 143 -0.69 -1.50 25.16
CA TYR A 143 -1.49 -0.69 26.07
C TYR A 143 -2.49 -1.50 26.93
N TYR A 144 -3.12 -2.53 26.35
CA TYR A 144 -4.12 -3.33 27.06
C TYR A 144 -3.55 -4.55 27.81
N TYR A 145 -2.41 -5.11 27.36
CA TYR A 145 -1.89 -6.39 27.85
C TYR A 145 -0.44 -6.35 28.35
N GLY A 146 0.27 -5.23 28.18
CA GLY A 146 1.63 -5.01 28.71
C GLY A 146 1.60 -4.40 30.09
#